data_AF-A0A7S2JWV8-F1
#
_entry.id   AF-A0A7S2JWV8-F1
#
_cell.length_a   1.000
_cell.length_b   1.000
_cell.length_c   1.000
_cell.angle_alpha   90.00
_cell.angle_beta   90.00
_cell.angle_gamma   90.00
#
_symmetry.space_group_name_H-M   'P 1'
#
loop_
_entity.id
_entity.type
_entity.pdbx_description
1 polymer ?
#
loop_
_entity_poly.entity_id
_entity_poly.type
_entity_poly.pdbx_seq_one_letter_code
_entity_poly.pdbx_strand_id
1 'polypeptide(L)'
;IAARGVHLIATAHGNNVRDLMANGQLNDLAGGMQEVILSAFEPRYDGVSKSIRERKSNPVFDVLVEVQEPRKVVVHWDLAEVVDTILGGNSPVGELRQVQPDGRKFLVRKLC
;
A
#
# COMPACT_ATOMS: atom_id res chain seq x y z
N ILE A 1 -19.24 26.60 -2.66
CA ILE A 1 -18.81 25.97 -3.93
C ILE A 1 -17.57 25.15 -3.61
N ALA A 2 -17.68 23.82 -3.53
CA ALA A 2 -16.53 22.95 -3.34
C ALA A 2 -15.84 22.80 -4.69
N ALA A 3 -14.56 23.15 -4.78
CA ALA A 3 -13.76 22.86 -5.96
C ALA A 3 -13.73 21.34 -6.14
N ARG A 4 -14.40 20.84 -7.18
CA ARG A 4 -14.21 19.45 -7.63
C ARG A 4 -12.82 19.41 -8.26
N GLY A 5 -11.83 19.05 -7.46
CA GLY A 5 -10.43 18.92 -7.90
C GLY A 5 -10.27 17.81 -8.94
N VAL A 6 -9.10 17.79 -9.59
CA VAL A 6 -8.70 16.71 -10.50
C VAL A 6 -8.19 15.55 -9.65
N HIS A 7 -8.76 14.34 -9.85
CA HIS A 7 -8.27 13.11 -9.22
C HIS A 7 -7.73 12.17 -10.30
N LEU A 8 -6.57 11.57 -10.04
CA LEU A 8 -5.97 10.55 -10.89
C LEU A 8 -6.41 9.16 -10.40
N ILE A 9 -6.81 8.29 -11.34
CA ILE A 9 -7.21 6.92 -11.04
C ILE A 9 -6.36 5.99 -11.93
N ALA A 10 -5.76 4.98 -11.31
CA ALA A 10 -5.04 3.92 -12.00
C ALA A 10 -5.54 2.56 -11.53
N THR A 11 -5.47 1.58 -12.41
CA THR A 11 -5.77 0.17 -12.10
C THR A 11 -4.53 -0.66 -12.37
N ALA A 12 -4.13 -1.47 -11.39
CA ALA A 12 -3.04 -2.42 -11.52
C ALA A 12 -3.57 -3.85 -11.37
N HIS A 13 -2.88 -4.80 -11.97
CA HIS A 13 -3.13 -6.21 -11.74
C HIS A 13 -2.29 -6.69 -10.55
N GLY A 14 -2.95 -7.31 -9.57
CA GLY A 14 -2.34 -7.81 -8.34
C GLY A 14 -3.43 -8.19 -7.34
N ASN A 15 -3.14 -9.11 -6.43
CA ASN A 15 -4.12 -9.55 -5.43
C ASN A 15 -4.08 -8.67 -4.17
N ASN A 16 -2.93 -8.07 -3.87
CA ASN A 16 -2.72 -7.19 -2.73
C ASN A 16 -1.60 -6.18 -3.03
N VAL A 17 -1.41 -5.22 -2.13
CA VAL A 17 -0.35 -4.21 -2.20
C VAL A 17 1.07 -4.79 -2.20
N ARG A 18 1.28 -6.00 -1.65
CA ARG A 18 2.60 -6.66 -1.68
C ARG A 18 2.98 -7.09 -3.10
N ASP A 19 2.01 -7.53 -3.90
CA ASP A 19 2.22 -7.87 -5.31
C ASP A 19 2.61 -6.62 -6.13
N LEU A 20 1.96 -5.48 -5.82
CA LEU A 20 2.28 -4.18 -6.43
C LEU A 20 3.74 -3.77 -6.11
N MET A 21 4.13 -3.91 -4.84
CA MET A 21 5.47 -3.62 -4.36
C MET A 21 6.52 -4.56 -4.97
N ALA A 22 6.22 -5.85 -5.13
CA ALA A 22 7.14 -6.82 -5.72
C ALA A 22 7.39 -6.58 -7.23
N ASN A 23 6.51 -5.81 -7.90
CA ASN A 23 6.62 -5.53 -9.32
C ASN A 23 7.51 -4.30 -9.60
N GLY A 24 8.63 -4.50 -10.29
CA GLY A 24 9.60 -3.44 -10.57
C GLY A 24 9.06 -2.21 -11.32
N GLN A 25 8.02 -2.34 -12.15
CA GLN A 25 7.43 -1.20 -12.88
C GLN A 25 6.32 -0.50 -12.11
N LEU A 26 5.58 -1.24 -11.28
CA LEU A 26 4.42 -0.71 -10.54
C LEU A 26 4.79 -0.20 -9.14
N ASN A 27 5.94 -0.62 -8.62
CA ASN A 27 6.50 -0.15 -7.35
C ASN A 27 6.67 1.38 -7.31
N ASP A 28 7.00 2.02 -8.43
CA ASP A 28 7.12 3.48 -8.51
C ASP A 28 5.81 4.21 -8.16
N LEU A 29 4.65 3.59 -8.43
CA LEU A 29 3.34 4.15 -8.07
C LEU A 29 3.10 4.12 -6.55
N ALA A 30 3.69 3.14 -5.86
CA ALA A 30 3.67 3.02 -4.40
C ALA A 30 4.75 3.88 -3.71
N GLY A 31 5.45 4.74 -4.45
CA GLY A 31 6.50 5.62 -3.92
C GLY A 31 7.93 5.17 -4.22
N GLY A 32 8.08 4.08 -4.99
CA GLY A 32 9.36 3.53 -5.41
C GLY A 32 10.18 3.03 -4.23
N MET A 33 10.20 1.73 -3.99
CA MET A 33 11.16 1.16 -3.03
C MET A 33 12.58 1.19 -3.61
N GLN A 34 13.52 1.71 -2.84
CA GLN A 34 14.95 1.65 -3.12
C GLN A 34 15.64 0.72 -2.12
N GLU A 35 16.48 -0.16 -2.63
CA GLU A 35 17.34 -1.01 -1.80
C GLU A 35 18.57 -0.17 -1.39
N VAL A 36 18.66 0.17 -0.11
CA VAL A 36 19.78 0.91 0.47
C VAL A 36 20.68 -0.11 1.17
N ILE A 37 21.94 -0.18 0.75
CA ILE A 37 22.97 -0.96 1.44
C ILE A 37 23.47 -0.11 2.60
N LEU A 38 23.23 -0.53 3.84
CA LEU A 38 23.81 0.13 5.01
C LEU A 38 25.34 0.00 4.94
N SER A 39 26.05 1.14 4.92
CA SER A 39 27.51 1.14 4.95
C SER A 39 28.04 1.28 6.40
N ALA A 40 28.81 0.25 6.80
CA ALA A 40 29.80 0.07 7.88
C ALA A 40 29.81 0.84 9.24
N PHE A 41 29.00 1.87 9.49
CA PHE A 41 29.13 2.70 10.71
C PHE A 41 27.99 2.55 11.73
N GLU A 42 26.95 1.77 11.43
CA GLU A 42 25.89 1.43 12.38
C GLU A 42 26.14 0.07 13.05
N PRO A 43 25.81 -0.09 14.35
CA PRO A 43 26.10 -1.30 15.11
C PRO A 43 25.42 -2.54 14.50
N ARG A 44 26.21 -3.60 14.38
CA ARG A 44 25.88 -4.87 13.72
C ARG A 44 24.74 -5.59 14.45
N TYR A 45 23.78 -6.11 13.69
CA TYR A 45 23.03 -7.30 14.10
C TYR A 45 23.38 -8.39 13.08
N ASP A 46 24.17 -9.36 13.54
CA ASP A 46 24.34 -10.70 13.00
C ASP A 46 24.33 -10.91 11.46
N GLY A 47 25.52 -10.92 10.87
CA GLY A 47 25.96 -11.94 9.91
C GLY A 47 25.33 -12.06 8.51
N VAL A 48 24.28 -11.32 8.17
CA VAL A 48 23.66 -11.35 6.83
C VAL A 48 23.80 -9.99 6.17
N SER A 49 24.22 -9.96 4.90
CA SER A 49 24.35 -8.75 4.08
C SER A 49 23.05 -7.95 4.11
N LYS A 50 23.01 -6.87 4.91
CA LYS A 50 21.81 -6.08 5.16
C LYS A 50 21.57 -5.09 4.03
N SER A 51 20.74 -5.48 3.07
CA SER A 51 19.97 -4.51 2.30
C SER A 51 18.69 -4.18 3.06
N ILE A 52 18.47 -2.89 3.35
CA ILE A 52 17.20 -2.40 3.87
C ILE A 52 16.46 -1.78 2.68
N ARG A 53 15.21 -2.20 2.45
CA ARG A 53 14.35 -1.57 1.45
C ARG A 53 13.68 -0.38 2.11
N GLU A 54 14.01 0.82 1.66
CA GLU A 54 13.42 2.07 2.10
C GLU A 54 12.64 2.73 0.95
N ARG A 55 11.71 3.62 1.28
CA ARG A 55 10.90 4.33 0.31
C ARG A 55 11.68 5.54 -0.25
N LYS A 56 11.73 5.69 -1.59
CA LYS A 56 12.50 6.73 -2.28
C LYS A 56 11.77 8.07 -2.36
N SER A 57 10.43 8.06 -2.36
CA SER A 57 9.57 9.24 -2.45
C SER A 57 8.19 8.98 -1.87
N ASN A 58 7.39 10.02 -1.68
CA ASN A 58 5.97 9.85 -1.36
C ASN A 58 5.25 9.08 -2.50
N PRO A 59 4.29 8.19 -2.19
CA PRO A 59 3.49 7.52 -3.21
C PRO A 59 2.80 8.51 -4.15
N VAL A 60 2.58 8.10 -5.40
CA VAL A 60 1.88 8.93 -6.39
C VAL A 60 0.39 9.07 -6.02
N PHE A 61 -0.16 8.08 -5.32
CA PHE A 61 -1.55 8.04 -4.87
C PHE A 61 -1.61 7.96 -3.35
N ASP A 62 -2.49 8.75 -2.73
CA ASP A 62 -2.72 8.71 -1.29
C ASP A 62 -3.56 7.48 -0.89
N VAL A 63 -4.50 7.07 -1.74
CA VAL A 63 -5.49 6.01 -1.45
C VAL A 63 -5.26 4.81 -2.35
N LEU A 64 -5.24 3.62 -1.75
CA LEU A 64 -5.23 2.34 -2.45
C LEU A 64 -6.52 1.56 -2.17
N VAL A 65 -7.08 0.95 -3.22
CA VAL A 65 -8.26 0.09 -3.10
C VAL A 65 -7.92 -1.29 -3.62
N GLU A 66 -7.94 -2.29 -2.75
CA GLU A 66 -7.78 -3.69 -3.10
C GLU A 66 -9.15 -4.32 -3.38
N VAL A 67 -9.32 -4.87 -4.58
CA VAL A 67 -10.55 -5.58 -4.96
C VAL A 67 -10.39 -7.06 -4.64
N GLN A 68 -10.90 -7.51 -3.50
CA GLN A 68 -10.83 -8.91 -3.10
C GLN A 68 -11.87 -9.77 -3.82
N GLU A 69 -13.12 -9.30 -3.88
CA GLU A 69 -14.23 -9.97 -4.56
C GLU A 69 -15.09 -8.91 -5.27
N PRO A 70 -15.95 -9.27 -6.24
CA PRO A 70 -16.75 -8.29 -7.01
C PRO A 70 -17.60 -7.32 -6.18
N ARG A 71 -17.90 -7.68 -4.92
CA ARG A 71 -18.70 -6.89 -3.99
C ARG A 71 -17.98 -6.59 -2.68
N LYS A 72 -16.66 -6.80 -2.62
CA LYS A 72 -15.88 -6.68 -1.39
C LYS A 72 -14.51 -6.10 -1.72
N VAL A 73 -14.24 -4.95 -1.14
CA VAL A 73 -12.99 -4.21 -1.34
C VAL A 73 -12.39 -3.82 0.00
N VAL A 74 -11.07 -3.68 0.05
CA VAL A 74 -10.36 -3.09 1.19
C VAL A 74 -9.81 -1.75 0.74
N VAL A 75 -10.11 -0.70 1.50
CA VAL A 75 -9.64 0.66 1.23
C VAL A 75 -8.54 1.02 2.22
N HIS A 76 -7.38 1.37 1.70
CA HIS A 76 -6.28 1.96 2.44
C HIS A 76 -6.24 3.45 2.16
N TRP A 77 -6.52 4.26 3.17
CA TRP A 77 -6.62 5.72 3.03
C TRP A 77 -5.28 6.44 2.98
N ASP A 78 -4.24 5.82 3.55
CA ASP A 78 -2.87 6.34 3.55
C ASP A 78 -1.93 5.25 3.03
N LEU A 79 -1.61 5.32 1.74
CA LEU A 79 -0.72 4.36 1.09
C LEU A 79 0.71 4.44 1.64
N ALA A 80 1.16 5.61 2.12
CA ALA A 80 2.49 5.74 2.69
C ALA A 80 2.60 4.95 3.99
N GLU A 81 1.63 5.11 4.90
CA GLU A 81 1.55 4.32 6.14
C GLU A 81 1.48 2.81 5.83
N VAL A 82 0.70 2.42 4.82
CA VAL A 82 0.57 1.01 4.42
C VAL A 82 1.89 0.43 3.95
N VAL A 83 2.60 1.13 3.07
CA VAL A 83 3.92 0.69 2.57
C VAL A 83 4.90 0.58 3.72
N ASP A 84 4.99 1.59 4.58
CA ASP A 84 5.92 1.61 5.72
C ASP A 84 5.58 0.47 6.71
N THR A 85 4.30 0.20 6.95
CA THR A 85 3.83 -0.92 7.81
C THR A 85 4.24 -2.28 7.25
N ILE A 86 4.12 -2.46 5.93
CA ILE A 86 4.51 -3.72 5.25
C ILE A 86 6.02 -3.90 5.27
N LEU A 87 6.79 -2.83 5.05
CA LEU A 87 8.26 -2.86 5.14
C LEU A 87 8.72 -3.20 6.56
N GLY A 88 7.99 -2.74 7.58
CA GLY A 88 8.19 -3.15 8.98
C GLY A 88 7.77 -4.60 9.30
N GLY A 89 7.28 -5.36 8.32
CA GLY A 89 6.86 -6.76 8.48
C GLY A 89 5.45 -6.95 9.06
N ASN A 90 4.71 -5.87 9.28
CA ASN A 90 3.37 -5.89 9.87
C ASN A 90 2.28 -5.96 8.79
N SER A 91 1.04 -6.20 9.24
CA SER A 91 -0.15 -6.13 8.38
C SER A 91 -0.72 -4.71 8.41
N PRO A 92 -0.96 -4.07 7.24
CA PRO A 92 -1.52 -2.74 7.18
C PRO A 92 -2.99 -2.73 7.63
N VAL A 93 -3.39 -1.63 8.28
CA VAL A 93 -4.78 -1.35 8.61
C VAL A 93 -5.54 -1.00 7.33
N GLY A 94 -6.76 -1.50 7.20
CA GLY A 94 -7.60 -1.27 6.02
C GLY A 94 -9.08 -1.19 6.36
N GLU A 95 -9.85 -0.49 5.54
CA GLU A 95 -11.30 -0.40 5.68
C GLU A 95 -11.96 -1.38 4.71
N LEU A 96 -12.48 -2.49 5.24
CA LEU A 96 -13.27 -3.45 4.47
C LEU A 96 -14.64 -2.85 4.15
N ARG A 97 -14.96 -2.75 2.87
CA ARG A 97 -16.26 -2.35 2.36
C ARG A 97 -16.89 -3.48 1.58
N GLN A 98 -18.08 -3.89 1.98
CA GLN A 98 -18.84 -4.94 1.29
C GLN A 98 -20.22 -4.45 0.89
N VAL A 99 -20.58 -4.61 -0.39
CA VAL A 99 -21.92 -4.29 -0.88
C VAL A 99 -22.91 -5.29 -0.28
N GLN A 100 -23.96 -4.79 0.36
CA GLN A 100 -25.03 -5.63 0.88
C GLN A 100 -25.81 -6.29 -0.27
N PRO A 101 -26.55 -7.39 0.01
CA PRO A 101 -27.32 -8.10 -1.03
C PRO A 101 -28.32 -7.21 -1.77
N ASP A 102 -28.84 -6.17 -1.10
CA ASP A 102 -29.77 -5.20 -1.66
C ASP A 102 -29.13 -4.18 -2.63
N GLY A 103 -27.80 -4.16 -2.73
CA GLY A 103 -27.03 -3.25 -3.60
C GLY A 103 -27.04 -1.78 -3.16
N ARG A 104 -27.69 -1.43 -2.05
CA ARG A 104 -27.94 -0.03 -1.66
C ARG A 104 -26.97 0.49 -0.61
N LYS A 105 -26.34 -0.41 0.14
CA LYS A 105 -25.47 -0.05 1.27
C LYS A 105 -24.17 -0.81 1.25
N PHE A 106 -23.13 -0.19 1.80
CA PHE A 106 -21.87 -0.84 2.11
C PHE A 106 -21.83 -1.15 3.61
N LEU A 107 -21.48 -2.39 3.95
CA LEU A 107 -20.99 -2.73 5.29
C LEU A 107 -19.54 -2.25 5.36
N VAL A 108 -19.25 -1.37 6.31
CA VAL A 108 -17.91 -0.82 6.54
C VAL A 108 -17.35 -1.40 7.83
N ARG A 109 -16.15 -2.00 7.79
CA ARG A 109 -15.43 -2.52 8.96
C ARG A 109 -13.96 -2.11 8.90
N LYS A 110 -13.41 -1.64 10.02
CA LYS A 110 -11.94 -1.49 10.17
C LYS A 110 -11.32 -2.86 10.38
N LEU A 111 -10.30 -3.17 9.59
CA LEU A 111 -9.37 -4.28 9.76
C LEU A 111 -8.21 -3.75 10.61
N CYS A 112 -7.98 -4.33 11.77
CA CYS A 112 -6.90 -4.01 12.70
C CYS A 112 -5.86 -5.12 12.70
#